data_AF-A0A6F8ZSE5-F1
#
_entry.id   AF-A0A6F8ZSE5-F1
#
_cell.length_a   1.000
_cell.length_b   1.000
_cell.length_c   1.000
_cell.angle_alpha   90.00
_cell.angle_beta   90.00
_cell.angle_gamma   90.00
#
_symmetry.space_group_name_H-M   'P 1'
#
loop_
_entity.id
_entity.type
_entity.pdbx_description
1 polymer ?
#
loop_
_entity_poly.entity_id
_entity_poly.type
_entity_poly.pdbx_seq_one_letter_code
_entity_poly.pdbx_strand_id
1 'polypeptide(L)'
;MSFIPGQPVTAVVQRIEICKLRQGEHLILGFSIGGGIDQDPGQNPFSEDKSDKVNGWDMTMVTHDQARKRLTKKNEDIVRLLVTRKSLEQAVRHSMM
;
A
#
# COMPACT_ATOMS: atom_id res chain seq x y z
N MET A 1 4.78 20.14 -2.07
CA MET A 1 3.48 20.43 -2.72
C MET A 1 2.54 20.99 -1.68
N SER A 2 1.95 22.17 -1.90
CA SER A 2 0.96 22.76 -1.00
C SER A 2 -0.44 22.19 -1.32
N PHE A 3 -0.99 21.40 -0.41
CA PHE A 3 -2.36 20.87 -0.52
C PHE A 3 -3.36 21.98 -0.21
N ILE A 4 -4.33 22.19 -1.10
CA ILE A 4 -5.47 23.10 -0.87
C ILE A 4 -6.66 22.25 -0.42
N PRO A 5 -7.18 22.44 0.81
CA PRO A 5 -8.36 21.73 1.27
C PRO A 5 -9.55 21.90 0.31
N GLY A 6 -10.23 20.80 -0.02
CA GLY A 6 -11.37 20.78 -0.94
C GLY A 6 -11.02 20.52 -2.42
N GLN A 7 -9.73 20.55 -2.79
CA GLN A 7 -9.32 20.18 -4.14
C GLN A 7 -9.28 18.64 -4.29
N PRO A 8 -9.90 18.05 -5.33
CA PRO A 8 -9.86 16.62 -5.56
C PRO A 8 -8.42 16.16 -5.77
N VAL A 9 -7.95 15.25 -4.92
CA VAL A 9 -6.65 14.61 -5.08
C VAL A 9 -6.79 13.51 -6.11
N THR A 10 -6.12 13.66 -7.24
CA THR A 10 -6.03 12.61 -8.25
C THR A 10 -4.72 11.88 -8.03
N ALA A 11 -4.78 10.59 -7.70
CA ALA A 11 -3.61 9.76 -7.52
C ALA A 11 -3.61 8.62 -8.54
N VAL A 12 -2.46 8.37 -9.17
CA VAL A 12 -2.29 7.22 -10.04
C VAL A 12 -2.05 6.00 -9.16
N VAL A 13 -2.95 5.02 -9.26
CA VAL A 13 -2.87 3.76 -8.51
C VAL A 13 -2.45 2.63 -9.42
N GLN A 14 -1.62 1.73 -8.90
CA GLN A 14 -1.33 0.44 -9.50
C GLN A 14 -2.02 -0.66 -8.70
N ARG A 15 -2.69 -1.56 -9.42
CA ARG A 15 -3.22 -2.79 -8.84
C ARG A 15 -2.18 -3.89 -8.95
N ILE A 16 -1.79 -4.47 -7.82
CA ILE A 16 -0.82 -5.56 -7.74
C ILE A 16 -1.53 -6.77 -7.13
N GLU A 17 -1.41 -7.93 -7.77
CA GLU A 17 -1.91 -9.19 -7.24
C GLU A 17 -0.72 -10.07 -6.86
N ILE A 18 -0.71 -10.54 -5.61
CA ILE A 18 0.37 -11.34 -5.04
C ILE A 18 -0.21 -12.68 -4.60
N CYS A 19 0.24 -13.76 -5.21
CA CYS A 19 0.03 -15.12 -4.73
C CYS A 19 1.06 -15.41 -3.64
N LYS A 20 0.61 -15.73 -2.43
CA LYS A 20 1.50 -16.02 -1.30
C LYS A 20 2.25 -17.31 -1.55
N LEU A 21 3.52 -17.33 -1.15
CA LEU A 21 4.33 -18.54 -1.16
C LEU A 21 4.03 -19.38 0.08
N ARG A 22 3.79 -20.68 -0.11
CA ARG A 22 3.64 -21.63 1.00
C ARG A 22 5.01 -22.04 1.50
N GLN A 23 5.27 -21.84 2.80
CA GLN A 23 6.48 -22.27 3.48
C GLN A 23 6.08 -23.01 4.77
N GLY A 24 6.02 -24.34 4.71
CA GLY A 24 5.43 -25.16 5.77
C GLY A 24 3.97 -24.77 6.02
N GLU A 25 3.64 -24.44 7.27
CA GLU A 25 2.31 -23.98 7.69
C GLU A 25 2.05 -22.49 7.44
N HIS A 26 3.04 -21.76 6.90
CA HIS A 26 2.96 -20.32 6.67
C HIS A 26 2.69 -19.96 5.22
N LEU A 27 1.94 -18.86 5.03
CA LEU A 27 1.80 -18.17 3.74
C LEU A 27 2.55 -16.85 3.83
N ILE A 28 3.58 -16.68 3.00
CA ILE A 28 4.46 -15.52 3.04
C ILE A 28 4.26 -14.64 1.80
N LEU A 29 4.41 -13.34 1.98
CA LEU A 29 4.24 -12.34 0.91
C LEU A 29 5.55 -11.95 0.21
N GLY A 30 6.70 -12.16 0.86
CA GLY A 30 8.02 -11.81 0.31
C GLY A 30 8.35 -10.32 0.33
N PHE A 31 7.60 -9.49 1.08
CA PHE A 31 7.91 -8.07 1.30
C PHE A 31 7.60 -7.65 2.74
N SER A 32 8.13 -6.48 3.12
CA SER A 32 7.91 -5.86 4.43
C SER A 32 7.09 -4.58 4.30
N ILE A 33 6.39 -4.21 5.37
CA ILE A 33 5.63 -2.95 5.45
C ILE A 33 6.21 -2.04 6.53
N GLY A 34 6.03 -0.73 6.37
CA GLY A 34 6.34 0.29 7.38
C GLY A 34 5.22 1.30 7.49
N GLY A 35 5.17 2.05 8.60
CA GLY A 35 4.12 3.02 8.90
C GLY A 35 2.95 2.45 9.69
N GLY A 36 1.84 3.20 9.72
CA GLY A 36 0.70 3.01 10.62
C GLY A 36 0.46 4.29 11.43
N ILE A 37 -0.80 4.58 11.78
CA ILE A 37 -1.15 5.80 12.53
C ILE A 37 -0.57 5.84 13.95
N ASP A 38 -0.11 4.69 14.44
CA ASP A 38 0.49 4.46 15.75
C ASP A 38 2.03 4.45 15.72
N GLN A 39 2.66 4.74 14.58
CA GLN A 39 4.11 4.75 14.39
C GLN A 39 4.63 6.16 14.11
N ASP A 40 5.92 6.39 14.38
CA ASP A 40 6.57 7.65 14.02
C ASP A 40 6.81 7.74 12.50
N PRO A 41 6.17 8.69 11.79
CA PRO A 41 6.36 8.84 10.35
C PRO A 41 7.80 9.23 9.97
N GLY A 42 8.57 9.86 10.87
CA GLY A 42 9.96 10.23 10.64
C GLY A 42 10.90 9.03 10.50
N GLN A 43 10.46 7.84 10.93
CA GLN A 43 11.24 6.59 10.83
C GLN A 43 10.97 5.81 9.55
N ASN A 44 9.98 6.19 8.73
CA ASN A 44 9.65 5.50 7.49
C ASN A 44 10.32 6.18 6.28
N PRO A 45 11.40 5.63 5.71
CA PRO A 45 12.08 6.22 4.56
C PRO A 45 11.27 6.12 3.26
N PHE A 46 10.17 5.36 3.25
CA PHE A 46 9.34 5.09 2.07
C PHE A 46 7.98 5.80 2.12
N SER A 47 7.90 6.97 2.78
CA SER A 47 6.64 7.71 2.93
C SER A 47 6.03 8.22 1.62
N GLU A 48 6.77 8.17 0.50
CA GLU A 48 6.27 8.56 -0.83
C GLU A 48 5.51 7.45 -1.56
N ASP A 49 5.75 6.17 -1.25
CA ASP A 49 5.05 5.02 -1.83
C ASP A 49 4.10 4.44 -0.78
N LYS A 50 2.80 4.36 -1.09
CA LYS A 50 1.77 3.99 -0.10
C LYS A 50 0.85 2.91 -0.62
N SER A 51 0.44 2.02 0.28
CA SER A 51 -0.64 1.07 0.03
C SER A 51 -1.94 1.71 0.49
N ASP A 52 -2.88 1.91 -0.42
CA ASP A 52 -4.17 2.54 -0.13
C ASP A 52 -5.23 1.51 0.24
N LYS A 53 -5.20 0.33 -0.41
CA LYS A 53 -6.14 -0.77 -0.11
C LYS A 53 -5.51 -2.15 -0.19
N VAL A 54 -6.00 -3.07 0.63
CA VAL A 54 -5.65 -4.51 0.63
C VAL A 54 -6.92 -5.34 0.58
N ASN A 55 -7.13 -6.10 -0.49
CA ASN A 55 -8.36 -6.90 -0.69
C ASN A 55 -9.64 -6.07 -0.41
N GLY A 56 -9.66 -4.83 -0.92
CA GLY A 56 -10.76 -3.88 -0.78
C GLY A 56 -10.82 -3.12 0.56
N TRP A 57 -10.00 -3.47 1.55
CA TRP A 57 -9.94 -2.77 2.84
C TRP A 57 -9.04 -1.56 2.76
N ASP A 58 -9.51 -0.44 3.29
CA ASP A 58 -8.77 0.81 3.39
C ASP A 58 -7.57 0.68 4.35
N MET A 59 -6.40 1.18 3.94
CA MET A 59 -5.15 1.16 4.69
C MET A 59 -4.67 2.56 5.11
N THR A 60 -5.43 3.61 4.81
CA THR A 60 -4.99 5.01 5.04
C THR A 60 -4.96 5.39 6.52
N MET A 61 -5.85 4.82 7.32
CA MET A 61 -6.04 5.14 8.74
C MET A 61 -6.07 3.88 9.61
N VAL A 62 -5.01 3.06 9.51
CA VAL A 62 -4.87 1.82 10.29
C VAL A 62 -3.58 1.82 11.11
N THR A 63 -3.56 1.04 12.18
CA THR A 63 -2.32 0.77 12.92
C THR A 63 -1.42 -0.20 12.15
N HIS A 64 -0.13 -0.23 12.49
CA HIS A 64 0.82 -1.15 11.89
C HIS A 64 0.36 -2.61 12.03
N ASP A 65 -0.08 -3.01 13.23
CA ASP A 65 -0.53 -4.37 13.49
C ASP A 65 -1.84 -4.73 12.75
N GLN A 66 -2.75 -3.76 12.57
CA GLN A 66 -3.95 -3.96 11.75
C GLN A 66 -3.60 -4.25 10.28
N ALA A 67 -2.69 -3.46 9.69
CA ALA A 67 -2.20 -3.69 8.34
C ALA A 67 -1.54 -5.07 8.20
N ARG A 68 -0.63 -5.41 9.14
CA ARG A 68 0.05 -6.72 9.21
C ARG A 68 -0.97 -7.86 9.24
N LYS A 69 -1.94 -7.83 10.18
CA LYS A 69 -2.99 -8.85 10.32
C LYS A 69 -3.80 -9.00 9.04
N ARG A 70 -4.12 -7.91 8.35
CA ARG A 70 -4.89 -7.95 7.10
C ARG A 70 -4.12 -8.63 5.97
N LEU A 71 -2.82 -8.36 5.87
CA LEU A 71 -1.92 -8.92 4.86
C LEU A 71 -1.61 -10.40 5.10
N THR A 72 -1.48 -10.81 6.38
CA THR A 72 -1.05 -12.16 6.76
C THR A 72 -2.20 -13.12 7.11
N LYS A 73 -3.43 -12.84 6.68
CA LYS A 73 -4.56 -13.79 6.87
C LYS A 73 -4.23 -15.15 6.27
N LYS A 74 -4.39 -16.21 7.07
CA LYS A 74 -4.03 -17.59 6.71
C LYS A 74 -4.96 -18.24 5.67
N ASN A 75 -6.18 -17.75 5.55
CA ASN A 75 -7.20 -18.26 4.62
C ASN A 75 -7.29 -17.44 3.31
N GLU A 76 -6.36 -16.50 3.10
CA GLU A 76 -6.31 -15.69 1.88
C GLU A 76 -4.96 -15.96 1.19
N ASP A 77 -4.92 -16.88 0.23
CA ASP A 77 -3.70 -17.19 -0.54
C ASP A 77 -3.30 -16.05 -1.49
N ILE A 78 -4.25 -15.19 -1.85
CA ILE A 78 -4.05 -14.06 -2.76
C ILE A 78 -4.30 -12.74 -2.02
N VAL A 79 -3.38 -11.81 -2.21
CA VAL A 79 -3.49 -10.43 -1.73
C VAL A 79 -3.46 -9.47 -2.92
N ARG A 80 -4.49 -8.64 -3.01
CA ARG A 80 -4.63 -7.59 -4.02
C ARG A 80 -4.39 -6.25 -3.36
N LEU A 81 -3.33 -5.59 -3.79
CA LEU A 81 -2.95 -4.26 -3.32
C LEU A 81 -3.38 -3.22 -4.34
N LEU A 82 -3.88 -2.09 -3.84
CA LEU A 82 -3.90 -0.83 -4.59
C LEU A 82 -2.82 0.06 -3.97
N VAL A 83 -1.83 0.41 -4.77
CA VAL A 83 -0.68 1.19 -4.32
C VAL A 83 -0.53 2.46 -5.14
N THR A 84 -0.21 3.57 -4.48
CA THR A 84 0.25 4.80 -5.10
C THR A 84 1.77 4.82 -5.12
N ARG A 85 2.35 5.24 -6.25
CA ARG A 85 3.79 5.45 -6.40
C ARG A 85 4.06 6.73 -7.15
N LYS A 86 5.02 7.51 -6.68
CA LYS A 86 5.39 8.80 -7.31
C LYS A 86 5.89 8.64 -8.75
N SER A 87 6.58 7.53 -9.02
CA SER A 87 7.06 7.20 -10.38
C SER A 87 5.91 6.95 -11.37
N LEU A 88 4.76 6.44 -10.92
CA LEU A 88 3.60 6.21 -11.77
C LEU A 88 2.93 7.53 -12.17
N GLU A 89 2.88 8.50 -11.27
CA GLU A 89 2.37 9.84 -11.58
C GLU A 89 3.18 10.50 -12.71
N GLN A 90 4.51 10.40 -12.65
CA GLN A 90 5.40 10.90 -13.69
C GLN A 90 5.19 10.17 -15.02
N ALA A 91 5.08 8.84 -15.00
CA ALA A 91 4.84 8.04 -16.20
C ALA A 91 3.53 8.41 -16.90
N VAL A 92 2.44 8.60 -16.15
CA VAL A 92 1.15 9.02 -16.72
C VAL A 92 1.24 10.43 -17.29
N ARG A 93 1.87 11.38 -16.60
CA ARG A 93 2.10 12.74 -17.12
C ARG A 93 2.84 12.73 -18.45
N HIS A 94 3.89 11.92 -18.59
CA HIS A 94 4.63 11.79 -19.85
C HIS A 94 3.79 11.16 -20.97
N SER A 95 2.89 10.22 -20.66
CA SER A 95 2.02 9.60 -21.67
C SER A 95 0.93 10.51 -22.23
N MET A 96 0.65 11.63 -21.55
CA MET A 96 -0.38 12.61 -21.94
C MET A 96 0.18 13.80 -22.73
N MET A 97 1.51 13.91 -22.88
CA MET A 97 2.19 14.88 -23.74
C MET A 97 2.47 14.27 -25.11
#